data_AF-A0A1H7U7W0-F1
#
_entry.id   AF-A0A1H7U7W0-F1
#
_cell.length_a   1.000
_cell.length_b   1.000
_cell.length_c   1.000
_cell.angle_alpha   90.00
_cell.angle_beta   90.00
_cell.angle_gamma   90.00
#
_symmetry.space_group_name_H-M   'P 1'
#
loop_
_entity.id
_entity.type
_entity.pdbx_description
1 polymer ?
#
loop_
_entity_poly.entity_id
_entity_poly.type
_entity_poly.pdbx_seq_one_letter_code
_entity_poly.pdbx_strand_id
1 'polypeptide(L)'
;MSSNSLFQIEIVEEKGIIEIIPSEEFASMTRYEQILAVEEQLASYEAELKNINHPVGSNIINEAKSCQHEDADKGRIEFRILILQNFLQRLIDMNQDGNTE
;
A
#
# COMPACT_ATOMS: atom_id res chain seq x y z
N MET A 1 11.75 -14.94 -5.20
CA MET A 1 10.76 -15.23 -4.15
C MET A 1 9.48 -14.58 -4.61
N SER A 2 8.48 -15.34 -5.03
CA SER A 2 7.19 -14.77 -5.42
C SER A 2 6.55 -14.18 -4.18
N SER A 3 6.42 -12.85 -4.12
CA SER A 3 5.69 -12.17 -3.06
C SER A 3 4.23 -12.57 -3.18
N ASN A 4 3.81 -13.62 -2.47
CA ASN A 4 2.39 -13.88 -2.29
C ASN A 4 1.85 -12.67 -1.54
N SER A 5 1.02 -11.88 -2.22
CA SER A 5 0.46 -10.67 -1.64
C SER A 5 -0.43 -11.07 -0.46
N LEU A 6 -0.08 -10.58 0.74
CA LEU A 6 -0.77 -10.91 1.99
C LEU A 6 -2.16 -10.28 2.08
N PHE A 7 -2.43 -9.24 1.29
CA PHE A 7 -3.75 -8.65 1.15
C PHE A 7 -3.86 -7.94 -0.19
N GLN A 8 -5.06 -7.93 -0.74
CA GLN A 8 -5.39 -7.22 -1.97
C GLN A 8 -6.13 -5.92 -1.63
N ILE A 9 -5.74 -4.84 -2.31
CA ILE A 9 -6.47 -3.57 -2.27
C ILE A 9 -7.27 -3.46 -3.56
N GLU A 10 -8.59 -3.49 -3.45
CA GLU A 10 -9.50 -3.32 -4.57
C GLU A 10 -10.24 -1.98 -4.46
N ILE A 11 -10.33 -1.27 -5.59
CA ILE A 11 -11.20 -0.11 -5.72
C ILE A 11 -12.47 -0.61 -6.39
N VAL A 12 -13.55 -0.73 -5.63
CA VAL A 12 -14.85 -1.11 -6.17
C VAL A 12 -15.49 0.14 -6.75
N GLU A 13 -15.12 0.47 -8.00
CA GLU A 13 -15.52 1.70 -8.70
C GLU A 13 -17.04 1.92 -8.70
N GLU A 14 -17.82 0.86 -8.86
CA GLU A 14 -19.29 0.91 -8.87
C GLU A 14 -19.91 1.38 -7.55
N LYS A 15 -19.19 1.21 -6.43
CA LYS A 15 -19.66 1.58 -5.09
C LYS A 15 -18.93 2.79 -4.52
N GLY A 16 -17.84 3.23 -5.15
CA GLY A 16 -16.93 4.24 -4.58
C GLY A 16 -16.31 3.78 -3.25
N ILE A 17 -16.18 2.47 -3.03
CA ILE A 17 -15.65 1.87 -1.81
C ILE A 17 -14.28 1.28 -2.10
N ILE A 18 -13.36 1.48 -1.15
CA ILE A 18 -12.07 0.79 -1.12
C ILE A 18 -12.24 -0.43 -0.23
N GLU A 19 -11.91 -1.61 -0.76
CA GLU A 19 -11.94 -2.87 -0.02
C GLU A 19 -10.52 -3.41 0.14
N ILE A 20 -10.20 -3.82 1.36
CA ILE A 20 -8.97 -4.55 1.67
C ILE A 20 -9.37 -5.98 1.94
N ILE A 21 -8.92 -6.88 1.08
CA ILE A 21 -9.23 -8.31 1.15
C ILE A 21 -7.97 -9.02 1.68
N PRO A 22 -7.91 -9.36 2.97
CA PRO A 22 -6.77 -10.11 3.51
C PRO A 22 -6.75 -11.53 2.95
N SER A 23 -5.55 -12.07 2.71
CA SER A 23 -5.39 -13.49 2.41
C SER A 23 -5.66 -14.33 3.67
N GLU A 24 -5.93 -15.61 3.49
CA GLU A 24 -6.04 -16.55 4.62
C GLU A 24 -4.75 -16.58 5.46
N GLU A 25 -3.60 -16.48 4.80
CA GLU A 25 -2.29 -16.40 5.44
C GLU A 25 -2.21 -15.17 6.36
N PHE A 26 -2.55 -13.98 5.85
CA PHE A 26 -2.55 -12.75 6.67
C PHE A 26 -3.57 -12.82 7.80
N ALA A 27 -4.76 -13.37 7.55
CA ALA A 27 -5.78 -13.55 8.59
C ALA A 27 -5.34 -14.50 9.72
N SER A 28 -4.46 -15.46 9.40
CA SER A 28 -3.91 -16.41 10.37
C SER A 28 -2.73 -15.88 11.20
N MET A 29 -2.12 -14.78 10.77
CA MET A 29 -1.00 -14.13 11.48
C MET A 29 -1.45 -13.52 12.81
N THR A 30 -0.53 -13.45 13.76
CA THR A 30 -0.74 -12.64 14.96
C THR A 30 -0.89 -11.17 14.58
N ARG A 31 -1.55 -10.36 15.43
CA ARG A 31 -1.71 -8.94 15.15
C ARG A 31 -0.38 -8.21 14.96
N TYR A 32 0.65 -8.58 15.73
CA TYR A 32 1.99 -8.02 15.58
C TYR A 32 2.59 -8.33 14.20
N GLU A 33 2.48 -9.58 13.75
CA GLU A 33 2.92 -9.98 12.40
C GLU A 33 2.11 -9.29 11.30
N GLN A 34 0.81 -9.09 11.48
CA GLN A 34 -0.04 -8.32 10.56
C GLN A 34 0.44 -6.87 10.45
N ILE A 35 0.77 -6.23 11.57
CA ILE A 35 1.31 -4.86 11.61
C ILE A 35 2.63 -4.80 10.84
N LEU A 36 3.58 -5.68 11.13
CA LEU A 36 4.86 -5.74 10.43
C LEU A 36 4.69 -5.94 8.92
N ALA A 37 3.80 -6.85 8.51
CA ALA A 37 3.54 -7.10 7.09
C ALA A 37 2.98 -5.87 6.37
N VAL A 38 2.09 -5.11 7.02
CA VAL A 38 1.55 -3.86 6.46
C VAL A 38 2.64 -2.77 6.40
N GLU A 39 3.48 -2.65 7.42
CA GLU A 39 4.62 -1.71 7.44
C GLU A 39 5.63 -2.00 6.32
N GLU A 40 5.98 -3.27 6.10
CA GLU A 40 6.88 -3.67 5.02
C GLU A 40 6.32 -3.32 3.64
N GLN A 41 5.02 -3.58 3.42
CA GLN A 41 4.37 -3.25 2.15
C GLN A 41 4.25 -1.74 1.94
N LEU A 42 3.99 -0.98 3.01
CA LEU A 42 3.98 0.48 2.98
C LEU A 42 5.36 1.05 2.60
N ALA A 43 6.43 0.54 3.21
CA ALA A 43 7.81 0.93 2.87
C ALA A 43 8.16 0.63 1.41
N SER A 44 7.66 -0.48 0.86
CA SER A 44 7.83 -0.82 -0.56
C SER A 44 7.16 0.22 -1.47
N TYR A 45 5.93 0.63 -1.17
CA TYR A 45 5.23 1.65 -1.98
C TYR A 45 5.84 3.04 -1.82
N GLU A 46 6.31 3.41 -0.63
CA GLU A 46 7.05 4.66 -0.43
C GLU A 46 8.36 4.69 -1.23
N ALA A 47 9.07 3.56 -1.29
CA ALA A 47 10.26 3.43 -2.14
C ALA A 47 9.92 3.54 -3.64
N GLU A 48 8.83 2.92 -4.08
CA GLU A 48 8.32 3.03 -5.45
C GLU A 48 7.96 4.48 -5.81
N LEU A 49 7.23 5.16 -4.92
CA LEU A 49 6.88 6.59 -5.06
C LEU A 49 8.13 7.47 -5.11
N LYS A 50 9.14 7.17 -4.29
CA LYS A 50 10.41 7.89 -4.31
C LYS A 50 11.15 7.70 -5.64
N ASN A 51 11.12 6.50 -6.22
CA ASN A 51 11.73 6.22 -7.52
C ASN A 51 11.03 6.96 -8.67
N ILE A 52 9.70 7.13 -8.59
CA ILE A 52 8.94 7.95 -9.56
C ILE A 52 9.32 9.43 -9.43
N ASN A 53 9.37 9.94 -8.20
CA ASN A 53 9.70 11.36 -7.96
C ASN A 53 11.18 11.69 -8.22
N HIS A 54 12.08 10.72 -8.03
CA HIS A 54 13.53 10.88 -8.16
C HIS A 54 14.14 9.64 -8.82
N PRO A 55 14.01 9.49 -10.15
CA PRO A 55 14.60 8.36 -10.86
C PRO A 55 16.13 8.40 -10.74
N VAL A 56 16.70 7.46 -10.00
CA VAL A 56 18.16 7.33 -9.85
C VAL A 56 18.73 6.72 -11.13
N GLY A 57 19.28 7.57 -11.99
CA GLY A 57 19.96 7.15 -13.23
C GLY A 57 19.32 7.73 -14.49
N SER A 58 20.03 8.68 -15.09
CA SER A 58 19.76 9.36 -16.37
C SER A 58 19.11 8.48 -17.46
N ASN A 59 17.96 8.92 -17.98
CA ASN A 59 17.71 9.01 -19.42
C ASN A 59 16.55 9.98 -19.69
N ILE A 60 16.91 11.25 -19.88
CA ILE A 60 16.06 12.30 -20.45
C ILE A 60 15.86 11.96 -21.93
N ILE A 61 15.01 10.99 -22.25
CA ILE A 61 14.61 10.69 -23.64
C ILE A 61 13.12 10.34 -23.65
N ASN A 62 12.31 11.31 -24.12
CA ASN A 62 10.86 11.27 -24.43
C ASN A 62 9.91 12.00 -23.47
N GLU A 63 10.16 13.29 -23.26
CA GLU A 63 9.22 14.26 -22.70
C GLU A 63 8.04 14.49 -23.67
N ALA A 64 6.86 13.98 -23.33
CA ALA A 64 5.52 14.55 -23.65
C ALA A 64 4.41 13.49 -23.55
N LYS A 65 4.71 12.21 -23.86
CA LYS A 65 3.74 11.10 -23.72
C LYS A 65 3.92 10.28 -22.44
N SER A 66 5.09 10.34 -21.80
CA SER A 66 5.40 9.62 -20.56
C SER A 66 4.73 10.24 -19.33
N CYS A 67 4.63 11.57 -19.28
CA CYS A 67 4.19 12.30 -18.09
C CYS A 67 2.75 11.98 -17.67
N GLN A 68 1.82 11.72 -18.60
CA GLN A 68 0.43 11.40 -18.24
C GLN A 68 0.27 10.00 -17.61
N HIS A 69 1.09 9.03 -18.02
CA HIS A 69 1.09 7.71 -17.40
C HIS A 69 1.82 7.71 -16.06
N GLU A 70 2.93 8.44 -15.96
CA GLU A 70 3.68 8.63 -14.71
C GLU A 70 2.83 9.33 -13.63
N ASP A 71 2.05 10.35 -13.99
CA ASP A 71 1.15 11.04 -13.05
C ASP A 71 0.00 10.14 -12.57
N ALA A 72 -0.57 9.32 -13.47
CA ALA A 72 -1.62 8.36 -13.11
C ALA A 72 -1.09 7.24 -12.21
N ASP A 73 0.10 6.72 -12.50
CA ASP A 73 0.74 5.67 -11.70
C ASP A 73 1.19 6.21 -10.33
N LYS A 74 1.71 7.45 -10.28
CA LYS A 74 1.99 8.17 -9.04
C LYS A 74 0.74 8.30 -8.17
N GLY A 75 -0.37 8.80 -8.73
CA GLY A 75 -1.62 8.96 -8.00
C GLY A 75 -2.15 7.63 -7.46
N ARG A 76 -2.00 6.54 -8.21
CA ARG A 76 -2.37 5.19 -7.76
C ARG A 76 -1.52 4.71 -6.59
N ILE A 77 -0.21 4.99 -6.61
CA ILE A 77 0.70 4.60 -5.51
C ILE A 77 0.44 5.44 -4.27
N GLU A 78 0.30 6.77 -4.40
CA GLU A 78 -0.06 7.66 -3.29
C GLU A 78 -1.38 7.23 -2.63
N PHE A 79 -2.37 6.86 -3.44
CA PHE A 79 -3.64 6.36 -2.94
C PHE A 79 -3.49 5.03 -2.18
N ARG A 80 -2.68 4.09 -2.69
CA ARG A 80 -2.38 2.83 -1.98
C ARG A 80 -1.68 3.07 -0.64
N ILE A 81 -0.73 4.00 -0.59
CA ILE A 81 -0.05 4.39 0.66
C ILE A 81 -1.07 4.89 1.69
N LEU A 82 -1.97 5.79 1.30
CA LEU A 82 -3.00 6.32 2.19
C LEU A 82 -3.92 5.23 2.74
N ILE A 83 -4.31 4.27 1.91
CA ILE A 83 -5.13 3.13 2.33
C ILE A 83 -4.39 2.30 3.38
N LEU A 84 -3.11 2.00 3.14
CA LEU A 84 -2.30 1.21 4.06
C LEU A 84 -2.01 1.92 5.38
N GLN A 85 -1.77 3.23 5.35
CA GLN A 85 -1.65 4.03 6.57
C GLN A 85 -2.92 3.96 7.42
N ASN A 86 -4.09 4.09 6.78
CA ASN A 86 -5.38 3.97 7.48
C ASN A 86 -5.61 2.56 8.02
N PHE A 87 -5.25 1.53 7.25
CA PHE A 87 -5.38 0.14 7.70
C PHE A 87 -4.47 -0.16 8.88
N LEU A 88 -3.20 0.26 8.81
CA LEU A 88 -2.22 0.13 9.88
C LEU A 88 -2.70 0.81 11.17
N GLN A 89 -3.20 2.05 11.05
CA GLN A 89 -3.73 2.78 12.20
C GLN A 89 -4.87 1.99 12.86
N ARG A 90 -5.80 1.43 12.09
CA ARG A 90 -6.89 0.60 12.63
C ARG A 90 -6.40 -0.67 13.31
N LEU A 91 -5.38 -1.33 12.75
CA LEU A 91 -4.77 -2.50 13.39
C LEU A 91 -4.15 -2.17 14.75
N ILE A 92 -3.54 -0.97 14.86
CA ILE A 92 -2.93 -0.47 16.10
C ILE A 92 -4.00 -0.02 17.11
N ASP A 93 -5.04 0.70 16.67
CA ASP A 93 -6.09 1.20 17.56
C ASP A 93 -6.89 0.05 18.20
N MET A 94 -7.19 -1.01 17.43
CA MET A 94 -7.83 -2.21 17.96
C MET A 94 -7.00 -2.95 19.01
N ASN A 95 -5.69 -2.72 19.09
CA ASN A 95 -4.85 -3.29 20.15
C ASN A 95 -4.96 -2.51 21.47
N GLN A 96 -5.38 -1.23 21.44
CA GLN A 96 -5.50 -0.42 22.65
C GLN A 96 -6.79 -0.70 23.43
N ASP A 97 -7.86 -1.11 22.74
CA ASP A 97 -9.14 -1.50 23.36
C ASP A 97 -9.09 -2.87 24.06
N GLY A 98 -8.02 -3.66 23.87
CA GLY A 98 -7.81 -4.96 24.51
C GLY A 98 -7.17 -4.92 25.90
N ASN A 99 -6.88 -3.73 26.45
CA ASN A 99 -6.27 -3.54 27.78
C ASN A 99 -7.27 -3.10 28.87
N THR A 100 -8.57 -3.28 28.62
CA THR A 100 -9.62 -3.15 29.63
C THR A 100 -10.22 -4.51 29.93
N GLU A 101 -9.53 -5.31 30.75
CA GLU A 101 -10.11 -6.25 31.73
C GLU A 101 -9.03 -6.80 32.67
#